data_AF-A0A453H2I2-F1
#
_entry.id   AF-A0A453H2I2-F1
#
_cell.length_a   1.000
_cell.length_b   1.000
_cell.length_c   1.000
_cell.angle_alpha   90.00
_cell.angle_beta   90.00
_cell.angle_gamma   90.00
#
_symmetry.space_group_name_H-M   'P 1'
#
loop_
_entity.id
_entity.type
_entity.pdbx_description
1 polymer ?
#
loop_
_entity_poly.entity_id
_entity_poly.type
_entity_poly.pdbx_seq_one_letter_code
_entity_poly.pdbx_strand_id
1 'polypeptide(L)'
;MQIVVSSFDMIAGSGAAKPYTAVALQTISRHFRCLKDAINDQVNVIRKKLGEEDNSSGREGKLTRLRYIDQQLRQQRAFQQYGMLQQNAWRPQRGLPENSVSILRAWLFEHFLHP
;
A
#
# COMPACT_ATOMS: atom_id res chain seq x y z
N MET A 1 16.99 21.51 12.47
CA MET A 1 17.12 22.87 11.90
C MET A 1 18.14 23.75 12.62
N GLN A 2 18.26 23.73 13.96
CA GLN A 2 19.23 24.59 14.68
C GLN A 2 20.68 24.48 14.19
N ILE A 3 21.17 23.27 13.92
CA ILE A 3 22.54 23.08 13.41
C ILE A 3 22.75 23.83 12.07
N VAL A 4 21.77 23.74 11.16
CA VAL A 4 21.81 24.43 9.86
C VAL A 4 21.78 25.95 10.05
N VAL A 5 20.95 26.45 10.97
CA VAL A 5 20.89 27.88 11.33
C VAL A 5 22.25 28.35 11.84
N SER A 6 22.86 27.65 12.79
CA SER A 6 24.15 28.02 13.37
C SER A 6 25.28 28.01 12.33
N SER A 7 25.32 27.02 11.44
CA SER A 7 26.33 26.95 10.38
C SER A 7 26.19 28.10 9.37
N PHE A 8 24.95 28.43 8.97
CA PHE A 8 24.70 29.57 8.08
C PHE A 8 25.02 30.90 8.75
N ASP A 9 24.62 31.09 10.00
CA ASP A 9 24.88 32.32 10.74
C ASP A 9 26.39 32.52 11.01
N MET A 10 27.17 31.43 11.14
CA MET A 10 28.62 31.47 11.29
C MET A 10 29.35 31.91 10.01
N ILE A 11 28.83 31.52 8.83
CA ILE A 11 29.49 31.78 7.54
C ILE A 11 29.00 33.10 6.92
N ALA A 12 27.69 33.36 6.97
CA ALA A 12 27.05 34.48 6.29
C ALA A 12 26.67 35.64 7.24
N GLY A 13 26.94 35.50 8.54
CA GLY A 13 26.64 36.49 9.57
C GLY A 13 25.34 36.21 10.31
N SER A 14 25.22 36.78 11.52
CA SER A 14 24.09 36.53 12.42
C SER A 14 22.74 36.84 11.78
N GLY A 15 21.82 35.89 11.81
CA GLY A 15 20.48 36.03 11.26
C GLY A 15 20.35 35.77 9.76
N ALA A 16 21.43 35.45 9.05
CA ALA A 16 21.39 35.12 7.62
C ALA A 16 20.51 33.89 7.33
N ALA A 17 20.43 32.94 8.25
CA ALA A 17 19.61 31.73 8.06
C ALA A 17 18.10 31.96 8.23
N LYS A 18 17.68 33.05 8.89
CA LYS A 18 16.29 33.28 9.31
C LYS A 18 15.25 33.21 8.16
N PRO A 19 15.40 33.92 7.04
CA PRO A 19 14.38 33.91 5.99
C PRO A 19 14.21 32.52 5.35
N TYR A 20 15.31 31.80 5.14
CA TYR A 20 15.29 30.47 4.53
C TYR A 20 14.70 29.42 5.47
N THR A 21 15.11 29.44 6.74
CA THR A 21 14.69 28.43 7.71
C THR A 21 13.26 28.62 8.17
N ALA A 22 12.75 29.86 8.22
CA ALA A 22 11.34 30.14 8.50
C ALA A 22 10.42 29.54 7.42
N VAL A 23 10.72 29.80 6.14
CA VAL A 23 9.93 29.27 5.02
C VAL A 23 10.05 27.76 4.93
N ALA A 24 11.24 27.20 5.11
CA ALA A 24 11.44 25.75 5.11
C ALA A 24 10.63 25.07 6.21
N LEU A 25 10.66 25.60 7.44
CA LEU A 25 9.92 25.07 8.56
C LEU A 25 8.41 25.13 8.30
N GLN A 26 7.90 26.29 7.88
CA GLN A 26 6.48 26.46 7.56
C GLN A 26 6.01 25.47 6.48
N THR A 27 6.80 25.31 5.42
CA THR A 27 6.49 24.42 4.29
C THR A 27 6.45 22.97 4.74
N ILE A 28 7.49 22.53 5.45
CA ILE A 28 7.60 21.17 5.99
C ILE A 28 6.44 20.88 6.96
N SER A 29 6.17 21.78 7.90
CA SER A 29 5.07 21.64 8.85
C SER A 29 3.71 21.54 8.14
N ARG A 30 3.47 22.35 7.11
CA ARG A 30 2.24 22.28 6.31
C ARG A 30 2.12 20.93 5.59
N HIS A 31 3.19 20.45 4.96
CA HIS A 31 3.18 19.15 4.28
C HIS A 31 2.86 18.00 5.24
N PHE A 32 3.53 17.95 6.40
CA PHE A 32 3.24 16.93 7.40
C PHE A 32 1.82 17.03 7.95
N ARG A 33 1.29 18.24 8.14
CA ARG A 33 -0.09 18.45 8.56
C ARG A 33 -1.07 17.89 7.53
N CYS A 34 -0.94 18.29 6.26
CA CYS A 34 -1.81 17.80 5.19
C CYS A 34 -1.73 16.28 5.02
N LEU A 35 -0.53 15.70 5.13
CA LEU A 35 -0.36 14.24 5.09
C LEU A 35 -1.07 13.55 6.26
N LYS A 36 -0.87 14.06 7.48
CA LYS A 36 -1.52 13.53 8.68
C LYS A 36 -3.04 13.60 8.56
N ASP A 37 -3.56 14.72 8.09
CA ASP A 37 -5.00 14.94 7.93
C ASP A 37 -5.58 14.01 6.86
N ALA A 38 -4.92 13.85 5.72
CA ALA A 38 -5.32 12.90 4.68
C ALA A 38 -5.32 11.44 5.16
N ILE A 39 -4.32 11.03 5.96
CA ILE A 39 -4.28 9.69 6.57
C ILE A 39 -5.45 9.52 7.54
N ASN A 40 -5.72 10.50 8.41
CA ASN A 40 -6.84 10.45 9.35
C ASN A 40 -8.19 10.39 8.64
N ASP A 41 -8.36 11.15 7.56
CA ASP A 41 -9.57 11.12 6.74
C ASP A 41 -9.78 9.74 6.12
N GLN A 42 -8.74 9.13 5.57
CA GLN A 42 -8.82 7.76 5.04
C GLN A 42 -9.16 6.75 6.14
N VAL A 43 -8.52 6.84 7.31
CA VAL A 43 -8.83 5.98 8.46
C VAL A 43 -10.30 6.14 8.85
N ASN A 44 -10.81 7.36 8.94
CA ASN A 44 -12.21 7.62 9.27
C ASN A 44 -13.19 7.08 8.22
N VAL A 45 -12.88 7.25 6.93
CA VAL A 45 -13.68 6.69 5.82
C VAL A 45 -13.71 5.17 5.90
N ILE A 46 -12.57 4.52 6.15
CA ILE A 46 -12.49 3.07 6.32
C ILE A 46 -13.30 2.65 7.53
N ARG A 47 -13.15 3.31 8.69
CA ARG A 47 -13.92 3.01 9.91
C ARG A 47 -15.43 3.08 9.69
N LYS A 48 -15.90 4.12 9.00
CA LYS A 48 -17.32 4.28 8.62
C LYS A 48 -17.81 3.18 7.68
N LYS A 49 -17.06 2.87 6.60
CA LYS A 49 -17.38 1.77 5.68
C LYS A 49 -17.45 0.41 6.38
N LEU A 50 -16.70 0.29 7.47
CA LEU A 50 -16.54 -0.91 8.24
C LEU A 50 -17.58 -1.05 9.36
N GLY A 51 -18.53 -0.10 9.45
CA GLY A 51 -19.61 -0.13 10.43
C GLY A 51 -19.16 0.14 11.87
N GLU A 52 -17.96 0.68 12.08
CA GLU A 52 -17.54 1.21 13.39
C GLU A 52 -18.17 2.59 13.63
N GLU A 53 -19.48 2.68 13.58
CA GLU A 53 -20.18 3.72 14.34
C GLU A 53 -20.20 3.25 15.81
N ASP A 54 -20.03 4.17 16.75
CA ASP A 54 -19.80 3.96 18.19
C ASP A 54 -20.94 3.19 18.91
N ASN A 55 -21.18 1.93 18.53
CA ASN A 55 -22.15 1.05 19.16
C ASN A 55 -21.45 -0.15 19.77
N SER A 56 -21.54 -0.15 21.09
CA SER A 56 -21.09 -1.13 22.08
C SER A 56 -21.71 -2.51 21.91
N SER A 57 -21.45 -3.23 20.82
CA SER A 57 -21.92 -4.62 20.70
C SER A 57 -21.00 -5.54 19.92
N GLY A 58 -20.48 -6.54 20.63
CA GLY A 58 -20.29 -7.87 20.06
C GLY A 58 -18.92 -8.15 19.45
N ARG A 59 -18.13 -8.93 20.21
CA ARG A 59 -16.89 -9.61 19.80
C ARG A 59 -17.04 -10.43 18.49
N GLU A 60 -18.26 -10.77 18.10
CA GLU A 60 -18.63 -11.46 16.84
C GLU A 60 -18.50 -10.60 15.57
N GLY A 61 -18.72 -9.28 15.65
CA GLY A 61 -18.61 -8.39 14.50
C GLY A 61 -17.17 -8.29 13.96
N LYS A 62 -16.17 -8.56 14.80
CA LYS A 62 -14.74 -8.44 14.44
C LYS A 62 -14.28 -9.51 13.44
N LEU A 63 -14.86 -10.71 13.48
CA LEU A 63 -14.47 -11.86 12.62
C LEU A 63 -15.14 -11.83 11.25
N THR A 64 -16.39 -11.38 11.17
CA THR A 64 -17.09 -11.14 9.89
C THR A 64 -16.47 -9.96 9.16
N ARG A 65 -16.07 -8.92 9.91
CA ARG A 65 -15.35 -7.73 9.44
C ARG A 65 -13.97 -8.03 8.85
N LEU A 66 -13.17 -8.88 9.49
CA LEU A 66 -11.87 -9.29 8.94
C LEU A 66 -12.03 -10.08 7.62
N ARG A 67 -13.07 -10.92 7.54
CA ARG A 67 -13.41 -11.66 6.31
C ARG A 67 -13.84 -10.74 5.17
N TYR A 68 -14.61 -9.68 5.46
CA TYR A 68 -14.97 -8.69 4.44
C TYR A 68 -13.76 -7.91 3.94
N ILE A 69 -12.83 -7.52 4.82
CA ILE A 69 -11.56 -6.88 4.44
C ILE A 69 -10.69 -7.84 3.62
N ASP A 70 -10.54 -9.10 4.03
CA ASP A 70 -9.78 -10.11 3.26
C ASP A 70 -10.42 -10.31 1.87
N GLN A 71 -11.75 -10.32 1.79
CA GLN A 71 -12.47 -10.46 0.53
C GLN A 71 -12.32 -9.22 -0.37
N GLN A 72 -12.38 -8.01 0.17
CA GLN A 72 -12.11 -6.77 -0.57
C GLN A 72 -10.65 -6.65 -0.99
N LEU A 73 -9.70 -7.06 -0.15
CA LEU A 73 -8.28 -7.10 -0.50
C LEU A 73 -8.00 -8.14 -1.59
N ARG A 74 -8.65 -9.31 -1.53
CA ARG A 74 -8.62 -10.32 -2.60
C ARG A 74 -9.26 -9.79 -3.88
N GLN A 75 -10.38 -9.08 -3.81
CA GLN A 75 -11.04 -8.48 -4.97
C GLN A 75 -10.21 -7.36 -5.58
N GLN A 76 -9.57 -6.51 -4.77
CA GLN A 76 -8.65 -5.48 -5.23
C GLN A 76 -7.41 -6.12 -5.86
N ARG A 77 -6.89 -7.21 -5.29
CA ARG A 77 -5.82 -8.00 -5.89
C ARG A 77 -6.26 -8.66 -7.19
N ALA A 78 -7.50 -9.16 -7.29
CA ALA A 78 -8.07 -9.70 -8.52
C ALA A 78 -8.25 -8.61 -9.60
N PHE A 79 -8.66 -7.39 -9.22
CA PHE A 79 -8.69 -6.24 -10.13
C PHE A 79 -7.29 -5.82 -10.59
N GLN A 80 -6.29 -5.88 -9.69
CA GLN A 80 -4.89 -5.72 -10.09
C GLN A 80 -4.39 -6.86 -10.98
N GLN A 81 -4.94 -8.08 -10.89
CA GLN A 81 -4.61 -9.17 -11.81
C GLN A 81 -5.19 -8.95 -13.22
N TYR A 82 -6.31 -8.24 -13.36
CA TYR A 82 -6.83 -7.82 -14.67
C TYR A 82 -6.04 -6.65 -15.29
N GLY A 83 -5.33 -5.84 -14.49
CA GLY A 83 -4.47 -4.74 -14.94
C GLY A 83 -2.96 -5.02 -14.94
N MET A 84 -2.51 -6.11 -14.30
CA MET A 84 -1.11 -6.52 -14.19
C MET A 84 -0.98 -8.03 -14.33
N LEU A 85 -1.00 -8.48 -15.58
CA LEU A 85 -0.56 -9.81 -16.04
C LEU A 85 0.97 -9.98 -15.97
N GLN A 86 1.68 -9.33 -15.03
CA GLN A 86 3.14 -9.37 -14.98
C GLN A 86 3.66 -9.46 -13.54
N GLN A 87 4.15 -10.67 -13.23
CA GLN A 87 5.38 -10.91 -12.50
C GLN A 87 5.40 -10.46 -11.03
N ASN A 88 5.02 -11.37 -10.15
CA ASN A 88 5.67 -11.45 -8.84
C ASN A 88 7.17 -11.76 -9.04
N ALA A 89 7.99 -10.73 -9.25
CA ALA A 89 9.44 -10.79 -9.50
C ALA A 89 10.27 -11.45 -8.37
N TRP A 90 9.62 -11.85 -7.28
CA TRP A 90 10.25 -12.44 -6.09
C TRP A 90 10.03 -13.95 -5.94
N ARG A 91 9.25 -14.60 -6.81
CA ARG A 91 9.19 -16.07 -6.84
C ARG A 91 10.11 -16.61 -7.93
N PRO A 92 11.01 -17.55 -7.63
CA PRO A 92 11.66 -18.33 -8.67
C PRO A 92 10.56 -18.99 -9.50
N GLN A 93 10.50 -18.69 -10.80
CA GLN A 93 9.57 -19.28 -11.75
C GLN A 93 9.96 -20.75 -11.98
N ARG A 94 9.80 -21.58 -10.94
CA ARG A 94 10.01 -23.03 -10.99
C ARG A 94 8.74 -23.68 -11.49
N GLY A 95 8.68 -23.83 -12.81
CA GLY A 95 7.64 -24.58 -13.50
C GLY A 95 7.49 -24.14 -14.95
N LEU A 96 7.14 -25.09 -15.81
CA LEU A 96 6.56 -24.75 -17.12
C LEU A 96 5.27 -23.93 -16.90
N PRO A 97 4.97 -22.96 -17.76
CA PRO A 97 3.69 -22.24 -17.72
C PRO A 97 2.51 -23.23 -17.66
N GLU A 98 1.47 -22.94 -16.87
CA GLU A 98 0.31 -23.82 -16.69
C GLU A 98 -0.31 -24.24 -18.03
N ASN A 99 -0.32 -23.33 -19.02
CA ASN A 99 -0.80 -23.59 -20.37
C ASN A 99 0.07 -24.63 -21.11
N SER A 100 1.40 -24.55 -20.97
CA SER A 100 2.31 -25.54 -21.54
C SER A 100 2.11 -26.92 -20.89
N VAL A 101 1.86 -26.96 -19.58
CA VAL A 101 1.59 -28.21 -18.84
C VAL A 101 0.24 -28.82 -19.23
N SER A 102 -0.80 -28.02 -19.44
CA SER A 102 -2.11 -28.51 -19.88
C SER A 102 -2.06 -29.07 -21.30
N ILE A 103 -1.36 -28.40 -22.21
CA ILE A 103 -1.15 -28.90 -23.58
C ILE A 103 -0.38 -30.22 -23.54
N LEU A 104 0.69 -30.30 -22.76
CA LEU A 104 1.52 -31.51 -22.65
C LEU A 104 0.76 -32.66 -22.01
N ARG A 105 -0.07 -32.40 -21.00
CA ARG A 105 -1.00 -33.40 -20.47
C ARG A 105 -1.97 -33.87 -21.54
N ALA A 106 -2.69 -32.97 -22.20
CA ALA A 106 -3.65 -33.33 -23.25
C ALA A 106 -3.01 -34.17 -24.36
N TRP A 107 -1.82 -33.78 -24.82
CA TRP A 107 -1.04 -34.53 -25.80
C TRP A 107 -0.65 -35.93 -25.30
N LEU A 108 -0.18 -36.04 -24.06
CA LEU A 108 0.10 -37.35 -23.44
C LEU A 108 -1.16 -38.21 -23.31
N PHE A 109 -2.31 -37.62 -22.92
CA PHE A 109 -3.58 -38.35 -22.86
C PHE A 109 -4.01 -38.86 -24.24
N GLU A 110 -3.86 -38.03 -25.26
CA GLU A 110 -4.20 -38.38 -26.63
C GLU A 110 -3.29 -39.47 -27.22
N HIS A 111 -2.00 -39.47 -26.84
CA HIS A 111 -1.00 -40.35 -27.46
C HIS A 111 -0.63 -41.59 -26.61
N PHE A 112 -0.96 -41.62 -25.31
CA PHE A 112 -0.58 -42.73 -24.41
C PHE A 112 -1.73 -43.34 -23.61
N LEU A 113 -2.96 -42.80 -23.64
CA LEU A 113 -4.10 -43.33 -22.86
C LEU A 113 -5.21 -44.00 -23.69
N HIS A 114 -5.00 -44.12 -25.00
CA HIS A 114 -5.62 -45.17 -25.81
C HIS A 114 -4.52 -46.19 -26.16
N PRO A 115 -4.64 -47.47 -25.71
CA PRO A 115 -3.62 -48.50 -25.94
C PRO A 115 -3.42 -48.85 -27.41
#